data_AF-A0A2W7HTS6-F1
#
_entry.id   AF-A0A2W7HTS6-F1
#
_cell.length_a   1.000
_cell.length_b   1.000
_cell.length_c   1.000
_cell.angle_alpha   90.00
_cell.angle_beta   90.00
_cell.angle_gamma   90.00
#
_symmetry.space_group_name_H-M   'P 1'
#
loop_
_entity.id
_entity.type
_entity.pdbx_description
1 polymer ?
#
loop_
_entity_poly.entity_id
_entity_poly.type
_entity_poly.pdbx_seq_one_letter_code
_entity_poly.pdbx_strand_id
1 'polypeptide(L)'
;MELTSKIGQILFIIVLIYLWNKFIVKLIIGKVVNFHKKNNAKNLNKQPIKFFVENELKIIKIARLIYWFGGIIIIFGIIKE
;
A
#
# COMPACT_ATOMS: atom_id res chain seq x y z
N MET A 1 -14.24 -25.06 -7.38
CA MET A 1 -14.69 -24.03 -8.35
C MET A 1 -14.23 -24.40 -9.75
N GLU A 2 -15.00 -24.06 -10.79
CA GLU A 2 -14.52 -24.14 -12.18
C GLU A 2 -13.30 -23.24 -12.39
N LEU A 3 -12.39 -23.66 -13.29
CA LEU A 3 -11.15 -22.94 -13.62
C LEU A 3 -11.39 -21.47 -14.01
N THR A 4 -12.46 -21.21 -14.74
CA THR A 4 -12.91 -19.88 -15.16
C THR A 4 -13.19 -18.96 -13.97
N SER A 5 -13.82 -19.48 -12.92
CA SER A 5 -14.13 -18.74 -11.69
C SER A 5 -12.85 -18.34 -10.94
N LYS A 6 -11.88 -19.25 -10.85
CA LYS A 6 -10.57 -18.96 -10.22
C LYS A 6 -9.81 -17.88 -10.97
N ILE A 7 -9.75 -17.95 -12.29
CA ILE A 7 -9.10 -16.94 -13.13
C ILE A 7 -9.76 -15.58 -12.93
N GLY A 8 -11.10 -15.54 -12.92
CA GLY A 8 -11.85 -14.30 -12.66
C GLY A 8 -11.51 -13.66 -11.31
N GLN A 9 -11.44 -14.45 -10.24
CA GLN A 9 -11.07 -13.96 -8.91
C GLN A 9 -9.63 -13.44 -8.85
N ILE A 10 -8.68 -14.15 -9.46
CA ILE A 10 -7.27 -13.73 -9.52
C ILE A 10 -7.15 -12.38 -10.25
N LEU A 11 -7.79 -12.24 -11.42
CA LEU A 11 -7.79 -10.99 -12.17
C LEU A 11 -8.41 -9.85 -11.37
N PHE A 12 -9.53 -10.12 -10.69
CA PHE A 12 -10.18 -9.13 -9.83
C PHE A 12 -9.26 -8.63 -8.71
N ILE A 13 -8.56 -9.55 -8.02
CA ILE A 13 -7.61 -9.19 -6.95
C ILE A 13 -6.44 -8.38 -7.49
N ILE A 14 -5.88 -8.77 -8.64
CA ILE A 14 -4.78 -8.04 -9.28
C ILE A 14 -5.21 -6.60 -9.59
N VAL A 15 -6.39 -6.41 -10.18
CA VAL A 15 -6.94 -5.08 -10.48
C VAL A 15 -7.16 -4.27 -9.21
N LEU A 16 -7.73 -4.88 -8.17
CA LEU A 16 -7.99 -4.22 -6.89
C LEU A 16 -6.68 -3.74 -6.25
N ILE A 17 -5.66 -4.59 -6.19
CA ILE A 17 -4.34 -4.25 -5.63
C ILE A 17 -3.66 -3.16 -6.46
N TYR A 18 -3.75 -3.25 -7.79
CA TYR A 18 -3.21 -2.22 -8.69
C TYR A 18 -3.84 -0.85 -8.40
N LEU A 19 -5.17 -0.78 -8.35
CA LEU A 19 -5.89 0.48 -8.07
C LEU A 19 -5.57 0.99 -6.66
N TRP A 20 -5.53 0.12 -5.67
CA TRP A 20 -5.16 0.46 -4.30
C TRP A 20 -3.75 1.07 -4.22
N ASN A 21 -2.77 0.42 -4.84
CA ASN A 21 -1.38 0.88 -4.86
C ASN A 21 -1.19 2.19 -5.64
N LYS A 22 -1.97 2.38 -6.71
CA LYS A 22 -1.94 3.58 -7.55
C LYS A 22 -2.51 4.78 -6.82
N PHE A 23 -3.70 4.65 -6.22
CA PHE A 23 -4.47 5.78 -5.70
C PHE A 23 -4.39 5.91 -4.18
N ILE A 24 -4.59 4.82 -3.45
CA ILE A 24 -4.83 4.87 -2.00
C ILE A 24 -3.53 5.00 -1.22
N VAL A 25 -2.51 4.20 -1.53
CA VAL A 25 -1.26 4.18 -0.76
C VAL A 25 -0.57 5.55 -0.75
N LYS A 26 -0.44 6.19 -1.92
CA LYS A 26 0.16 7.53 -2.01
C LYS A 26 -0.68 8.58 -1.28
N LEU A 27 -2.00 8.49 -1.39
CA LEU A 27 -2.92 9.45 -0.77
C LEU A 27 -2.84 9.39 0.75
N ILE A 28 -2.89 8.20 1.35
CA ILE A 28 -2.84 8.03 2.80
C ILE A 28 -1.51 8.52 3.36
N ILE A 29 -0.38 8.06 2.79
CA ILE A 29 0.95 8.44 3.30
C ILE A 29 1.19 9.94 3.12
N GLY A 30 0.82 10.50 1.95
CA GLY A 30 0.92 11.93 1.70
C GLY A 30 0.06 12.76 2.65
N LYS A 31 -1.15 12.31 3.01
CA LYS A 31 -1.98 12.98 4.03
C LYS A 31 -1.30 13.01 5.40
N VAL A 32 -0.68 11.91 5.83
CA VAL A 32 0.05 11.85 7.11
C VAL A 32 1.27 12.76 7.11
N VAL A 33 2.07 12.74 6.03
CA VAL A 33 3.22 13.65 5.88
C VAL A 33 2.78 15.12 5.92
N ASN A 34 1.73 15.46 5.17
CA ASN A 34 1.20 16.83 5.14
C ASN A 34 0.62 17.25 6.49
N PHE A 35 -0.02 16.34 7.22
CA PHE A 35 -0.50 16.59 8.58
C PHE A 35 0.67 16.94 9.51
N HIS A 36 1.78 16.20 9.45
CA HIS A 36 2.96 16.51 10.28
C HIS A 36 3.62 17.84 9.87
N LYS A 37 3.75 18.11 8.56
CA LYS A 37 4.29 19.38 8.07
C LYS A 37 3.45 20.59 8.51
N LYS A 38 2.11 20.47 8.48
CA LYS A 38 1.20 21.56 8.81
C LYS A 38 1.00 21.75 10.32
N ASN A 39 0.79 20.65 11.05
CA ASN A 39 0.32 20.71 12.45
C ASN A 39 1.42 20.37 13.47
N ASN A 40 2.54 19.78 13.04
CA ASN A 40 3.63 19.36 13.92
C ASN A 40 4.99 19.97 13.52
N ALA A 41 4.97 21.19 12.97
CA ALA A 41 6.16 21.87 12.47
C ALA A 41 7.31 21.93 13.49
N LYS A 42 7.01 22.14 14.78
CA LYS A 42 8.00 22.19 15.88
C LYS A 42 8.72 20.85 16.12
N ASN A 43 8.16 19.72 15.66
CA ASN A 43 8.68 18.38 15.90
C ASN A 43 9.17 17.69 14.61
N LEU A 44 9.27 18.40 13.49
CA LEU A 44 9.72 17.81 12.21
C LEU A 44 11.13 17.22 12.28
N ASN A 45 11.99 17.77 13.14
CA ASN A 45 13.36 17.29 13.32
C ASN A 45 13.48 16.18 14.37
N LYS A 46 12.38 15.80 15.03
CA LYS A 46 12.36 14.76 16.07
C LYS A 46 11.88 13.43 15.49
N GLN A 47 12.50 12.35 15.92
CA GLN A 47 11.99 11.02 15.63
C GLN A 47 10.67 10.79 16.37
N PRO A 48 9.73 10.02 15.81
CA PRO A 48 9.79 9.33 14.51
C PRO A 48 9.32 10.18 13.32
N ILE A 49 8.86 11.43 13.56
CA ILE A 49 8.28 12.30 12.52
C ILE A 49 9.30 12.62 11.43
N LYS A 50 10.54 12.92 11.82
CA LYS A 50 11.64 13.19 10.90
C LYS A 50 11.81 12.07 9.87
N PHE A 51 11.90 10.83 10.34
CA PHE A 51 12.03 9.66 9.46
C PHE A 51 10.87 9.56 8.48
N PHE A 52 9.63 9.71 8.98
CA PHE A 52 8.42 9.56 8.16
C PHE A 52 8.32 10.62 7.06
N VAL A 53 8.68 11.87 7.38
CA VAL A 53 8.64 12.99 6.44
C VAL A 53 9.76 12.91 5.40
N GLU A 54 10.99 12.58 5.81
CA GLU A 54 12.15 12.52 4.92
C GLU A 54 12.13 11.29 4.00
N ASN A 55 11.49 10.20 4.43
CA ASN A 55 11.47 8.93 3.69
C ASN A 55 10.11 8.62 3.05
N GLU A 56 9.25 9.62 2.83
CA GLU A 56 7.90 9.48 2.26
C GLU A 56 7.86 8.54 1.03
N LEU A 57 8.70 8.79 0.04
CA LEU A 57 8.76 7.98 -1.19
C LEU A 57 9.18 6.53 -0.92
N LYS A 58 10.10 6.29 0.01
CA LYS A 58 10.52 4.94 0.39
C LYS A 58 9.39 4.22 1.12
N ILE A 59 8.70 4.90 2.03
CA ILE A 59 7.54 4.34 2.76
C ILE A 59 6.42 3.98 1.78
N ILE A 60 6.14 4.84 0.79
CA ILE A 60 5.17 4.54 -0.28
C ILE A 60 5.59 3.29 -1.06
N LYS A 61 6.87 3.18 -1.46
CA LYS A 61 7.37 2.00 -2.19
C LYS A 61 7.23 0.73 -1.36
N ILE A 62 7.63 0.75 -0.10
CA ILE A 62 7.54 -0.41 0.81
C ILE A 62 6.08 -0.81 1.02
N ALA A 63 5.20 0.16 1.31
CA ALA A 63 3.77 -0.12 1.47
C ALA A 63 3.16 -0.78 0.23
N ARG A 64 3.49 -0.30 -0.98
CA ARG A 64 3.04 -0.92 -2.24
C ARG A 64 3.51 -2.36 -2.40
N LEU A 65 4.76 -2.64 -2.03
CA LEU A 65 5.32 -4.00 -2.05
C LEU A 65 4.59 -4.92 -1.08
N ILE A 66 4.25 -4.45 0.12
CA ILE A 66 3.47 -5.22 1.11
C ILE A 66 2.10 -5.62 0.53
N TYR A 67 1.39 -4.70 -0.12
CA TYR A 67 0.10 -5.04 -0.74
C TYR A 67 0.25 -6.05 -1.89
N TRP A 68 1.29 -5.94 -2.71
CA TRP A 68 1.57 -6.96 -3.74
C TRP A 68 1.90 -8.32 -3.13
N PHE A 69 2.69 -8.34 -2.07
CA PHE A 69 3.03 -9.57 -1.35
C PHE A 69 1.77 -10.23 -0.74
N GLY A 70 0.89 -9.45 -0.11
CA GLY A 70 -0.41 -9.93 0.36
C GLY A 70 -1.27 -10.48 -0.78
N GLY A 71 -1.27 -9.81 -1.94
CA GLY A 71 -1.93 -10.30 -3.15
C GLY A 71 -1.45 -11.66 -3.62
N ILE A 72 -0.15 -11.88 -3.63
CA ILE A 72 0.46 -13.16 -3.99
C ILE A 72 -0.03 -14.27 -3.04
N ILE A 73 -0.08 -14.01 -1.74
CA ILE A 73 -0.58 -14.98 -0.74
C ILE A 73 -2.05 -15.34 -1.02
N ILE A 74 -2.89 -14.35 -1.30
CA ILE A 74 -4.32 -14.59 -1.60
C ILE A 74 -4.47 -15.41 -2.89
N ILE A 75 -3.71 -15.08 -3.93
CA ILE A 75 -3.70 -15.82 -5.20
C ILE A 75 -3.29 -17.28 -4.98
N PHE A 76 -2.27 -17.54 -4.15
CA PHE A 76 -1.89 -18.90 -3.80
C PHE A 76 -3.01 -19.65 -3.07
N GLY A 77 -3.78 -18.97 -2.21
CA GLY A 77 -4.98 -19.54 -1.58
C GLY A 77 -6.01 -20.01 -2.62
N ILE A 78 -6.37 -19.14 -3.56
CA ILE A 78 -7.37 -19.41 -4.62
C ILE A 78 -6.93 -20.57 -5.53
N ILE A 79 -5.64 -20.68 -5.81
CA ILE A 79 -5.11 -21.76 -6.64
C ILE A 79 -5.25 -23.11 -5.91
N LYS A 80 -4.93 -23.14 -4.61
CA LYS A 80 -4.90 -24.35 -3.78
C LYS A 80 -6.29 -24.90 -3.42
N GLU A 81 -7.29 -24.03 -3.27
CA GLU A 81 -8.69 -24.39 -3.01
C GLU A 81 -9.37 -25.02 -4.23
#